data_AF-A0A9E5SA50-F1
#
_entry.id   AF-A0A9E5SA50-F1
#
_cell.length_a   1.000
_cell.length_b   1.000
_cell.length_c   1.000
_cell.angle_alpha   90.00
_cell.angle_beta   90.00
_cell.angle_gamma   90.00
#
_symmetry.space_group_name_H-M   'P 1'
#
loop_
_entity.id
_entity.type
_entity.pdbx_description
1 polymer ?
#
loop_
_entity_poly.entity_id
_entity_poly.type
_entity_poly.pdbx_seq_one_letter_code
_entity_poly.pdbx_strand_id
1 'polypeptide(L)'
;MQEKDMVNDILSMVNSSLTGYANAIAQTSNQQLRQMLQQTRDADEQFQYKLCQIAEQKGYYQPAQPADPQDIQQVRASVTQS
;
A
#
# COMPACT_ATOMS: atom_id res chain seq x y z
N MET A 1 -14.63 -5.48 -15.67
CA MET A 1 -13.58 -4.58 -16.21
C MET A 1 -13.61 -3.25 -15.47
N GLN A 2 -14.68 -2.44 -15.55
CA GLN A 2 -14.76 -1.14 -14.84
C GLN A 2 -14.53 -1.21 -13.32
N GLU A 3 -15.13 -2.17 -12.59
CA GLU A 3 -14.90 -2.29 -11.14
C GLU A 3 -13.45 -2.64 -10.79
N LYS A 4 -12.77 -3.44 -11.61
CA LYS A 4 -11.36 -3.79 -11.41
C LYS A 4 -10.45 -2.57 -11.59
N ASP A 5 -10.70 -1.79 -12.64
CA ASP A 5 -9.94 -0.57 -12.92
C ASP A 5 -10.18 0.46 -11.81
N MET A 6 -11.42 0.63 -11.34
CA MET A 6 -11.74 1.49 -10.20
C MET A 6 -11.02 1.05 -8.91
N VAL A 7 -10.95 -0.25 -8.63
CA VAL A 7 -10.20 -0.74 -7.46
C VAL A 7 -8.72 -0.42 -7.61
N ASN A 8 -8.12 -0.65 -8.78
CA ASN A 8 -6.71 -0.34 -9.01
C ASN A 8 -6.41 1.15 -8.90
N ASP A 9 -7.28 2.02 -9.42
CA ASP A 9 -7.14 3.47 -9.31
C ASP A 9 -7.19 3.93 -7.85
N ILE A 10 -8.14 3.38 -7.07
CA ILE A 10 -8.25 3.68 -5.64
C ILE A 10 -7.01 3.17 -4.90
N LEU A 11 -6.53 1.95 -5.18
CA LEU A 11 -5.32 1.41 -4.57
C LEU A 11 -4.08 2.29 -4.88
N SER A 12 -3.94 2.75 -6.12
CA SER A 12 -2.86 3.64 -6.54
C SER A 12 -2.92 5.01 -5.86
N MET A 13 -4.13 5.57 -5.74
CA MET A 13 -4.37 6.80 -4.99
C MET A 13 -4.01 6.64 -3.51
N VAL A 14 -4.47 5.58 -2.85
CA VAL A 14 -4.19 5.36 -1.42
C VAL A 14 -2.69 5.19 -1.19
N ASN A 15 -1.98 4.42 -2.03
CA ASN A 15 -0.52 4.31 -1.95
C ASN A 15 0.21 5.66 -2.07
N SER A 16 -0.27 6.52 -2.97
CA SER A 16 0.27 7.88 -3.14
C SER A 16 0.03 8.74 -1.89
N SER A 17 -1.18 8.68 -1.32
CA SER A 17 -1.53 9.36 -0.06
C SER A 17 -0.69 8.89 1.12
N LEU A 18 -0.49 7.57 1.28
CA LEU A 18 0.34 6.99 2.34
C LEU A 18 1.78 7.50 2.28
N THR A 19 2.35 7.57 1.07
CA THR A 19 3.70 8.13 0.86
C THR A 19 3.73 9.62 1.23
N GLY A 20 2.69 10.38 0.86
CA GLY A 20 2.52 11.78 1.25
C GLY A 20 2.47 11.97 2.76
N TYR A 21 1.68 11.15 3.47
CA TYR A 21 1.59 11.18 4.93
C TYR A 21 2.92 10.84 5.59
N ALA A 22 3.64 9.83 5.10
CA ALA A 22 4.96 9.47 5.63
C ALA A 22 5.95 10.64 5.54
N ASN A 23 6.00 11.32 4.39
CA ASN A 23 6.84 12.50 4.19
C ASN A 23 6.43 13.66 5.11
N ALA A 24 5.13 13.94 5.23
CA ALA A 24 4.61 14.99 6.10
C ALA A 24 4.88 14.69 7.60
N ILE A 25 4.72 13.45 8.03
CA ILE A 25 5.02 12.98 9.40
C ILE A 25 6.50 13.13 9.72
N ALA A 26 7.39 12.86 8.76
CA ALA A 26 8.83 13.00 8.94
C ALA A 26 9.26 14.47 9.07
N GLN A 27 8.62 15.37 8.32
CA GLN A 27 9.00 16.79 8.24
C GLN A 27 8.26 17.70 9.24
N THR A 28 7.14 17.25 9.80
CA THR A 28 6.37 18.07 10.75
C THR A 28 7.01 18.13 12.13
N SER A 29 7.14 19.35 12.67
CA SER A 29 7.57 19.61 14.06
C SER A 29 6.39 19.71 15.03
N ASN A 30 5.16 19.85 14.52
CA ASN A 30 3.96 19.94 15.34
C ASN A 30 3.47 18.54 15.72
N GLN A 31 3.48 18.25 17.03
CA GLN A 31 3.12 16.94 17.58
C GLN A 31 1.64 16.58 17.37
N GLN A 32 0.72 17.54 17.46
CA GLN A 32 -0.70 17.31 17.24
C GLN A 32 -0.97 16.97 15.77
N LEU A 33 -0.34 17.73 14.86
CA LEU A 33 -0.43 17.45 13.42
C LEU A 33 0.18 16.09 13.08
N ARG A 34 1.32 15.74 13.69
CA ARG A 34 1.94 14.42 13.53
C ARG A 34 0.98 13.30 13.93
N GLN A 35 0.35 13.40 15.09
CA GLN A 35 -0.60 12.39 15.55
C GLN A 35 -1.82 12.28 14.63
N MET A 36 -2.36 13.41 14.18
CA MET A 36 -3.47 13.44 13.22
C MET A 36 -3.09 12.71 11.92
N LEU A 37 -1.93 13.02 11.35
CA LEU A 37 -1.43 12.38 10.12
C LEU A 37 -1.19 10.88 10.30
N GLN A 38 -0.70 10.45 11.47
CA GLN A 38 -0.53 9.03 11.79
C GLN A 38 -1.89 8.32 11.84
N GLN A 39 -2.87 8.90 12.54
CA GLN A 39 -4.22 8.33 12.61
C GLN A 39 -4.89 8.25 11.24
N THR A 40 -4.73 9.28 10.40
CA THR A 40 -5.24 9.27 9.02
C THR A 40 -4.56 8.19 8.19
N ARG A 41 -3.23 8.08 8.25
CA ARG A 41 -2.47 7.03 7.56
C ARG A 41 -2.97 5.64 7.97
N ASP A 42 -3.10 5.40 9.27
CA ASP A 42 -3.52 4.09 9.79
C ASP A 42 -4.97 3.74 9.35
N ALA A 43 -5.86 4.73 9.26
CA ALA A 43 -7.22 4.55 8.74
C ALA A 43 -7.22 4.20 7.24
N ASP A 44 -6.39 4.88 6.45
CA ASP A 44 -6.26 4.64 5.01
C ASP A 44 -5.65 3.26 4.72
N GLU A 45 -4.68 2.80 5.50
CA GLU A 45 -4.16 1.42 5.42
C GLU A 45 -5.25 0.38 5.72
N GLN A 46 -6.08 0.60 6.73
CA GLN A 46 -7.22 -0.27 7.02
C GLN A 46 -8.24 -0.28 5.88
N PHE A 47 -8.50 0.87 5.27
CA PHE A 47 -9.37 0.97 4.11
C PHE A 47 -8.80 0.20 2.91
N GLN A 48 -7.50 0.38 2.62
CA GLN A 48 -6.79 -0.35 1.57
C GLN A 48 -6.88 -1.86 1.77
N TYR A 49 -6.66 -2.33 3.00
CA TYR A 49 -6.75 -3.75 3.34
C TYR A 49 -8.14 -4.32 3.11
N LYS A 50 -9.19 -3.60 3.55
CA LYS A 50 -10.59 -4.00 3.30
C LYS A 50 -10.92 -4.00 1.81
N LEU A 51 -10.45 -3.00 1.07
CA LEU A 51 -10.66 -2.91 -0.37
C LEU A 51 -10.01 -4.10 -1.09
N CYS A 52 -8.78 -4.47 -0.73
CA CYS A 52 -8.12 -5.67 -1.24
C CYS A 52 -8.94 -6.93 -0.94
N GLN A 53 -9.41 -7.12 0.30
CA GLN A 53 -10.25 -8.28 0.65
C GLN A 53 -11.55 -8.34 -0.18
N ILE A 54 -12.23 -7.21 -0.36
CA ILE A 54 -13.46 -7.15 -1.18
C ILE A 54 -13.13 -7.48 -2.64
N ALA A 55 -12.01 -6.97 -3.15
CA ALA A 55 -11.61 -7.19 -4.53
C ALA A 55 -11.19 -8.65 -4.79
N GLU A 56 -10.57 -9.32 -3.80
CA GLU A 56 -10.31 -10.76 -3.79
C GLU A 56 -11.61 -11.56 -3.79
N GLN A 57 -12.55 -11.25 -2.88
CA GLN A 57 -13.83 -11.95 -2.78
C GLN A 57 -14.70 -11.83 -4.03
N LYS A 58 -14.67 -10.68 -4.69
CA LYS A 58 -15.40 -10.46 -5.95
C LYS A 58 -14.69 -11.04 -7.18
N GLY A 59 -13.48 -11.61 -7.03
CA GLY A 59 -12.69 -12.15 -8.13
C GLY A 59 -12.16 -11.08 -9.10
N TYR A 60 -12.23 -9.80 -8.72
CA TYR A 60 -11.73 -8.68 -9.53
C TYR A 60 -10.23 -8.46 -9.34
N TYR A 61 -9.71 -8.90 -8.19
CA TYR A 61 -8.31 -8.84 -7.83
C TYR A 61 -7.80 -10.27 -7.69
N GLN A 62 -7.00 -10.71 -8.65
CA GLN A 62 -6.01 -11.72 -8.33
C GLN A 62 -4.93 -10.97 -7.53
N PRO A 63 -4.70 -11.31 -6.25
CA PRO A 63 -3.53 -10.78 -5.57
C PRO A 63 -2.33 -11.05 -6.47
N ALA A 64 -1.40 -10.09 -6.57
CA ALA A 64 -0.13 -10.34 -7.24
C ALA A 64 0.34 -11.71 -6.75
N GLN A 65 0.51 -12.66 -7.67
CA GLN A 65 0.87 -14.03 -7.29
C GLN A 65 2.01 -13.90 -6.29
N PRO A 66 1.96 -14.62 -5.15
CA PRO A 66 3.07 -14.61 -4.21
C PRO A 66 4.33 -14.79 -5.04
N ALA A 67 5.22 -13.80 -5.00
CA ALA A 67 6.41 -13.79 -5.85
C ALA A 67 7.06 -15.15 -5.69
N ASP A 68 7.35 -15.80 -6.83
CA ASP A 68 7.84 -17.16 -6.82
C ASP A 68 9.02 -17.21 -5.85
N PRO A 69 9.07 -18.16 -4.89
CA PRO A 69 10.15 -18.22 -3.90
C PRO A 69 11.55 -18.13 -4.53
N GLN A 70 11.69 -18.55 -5.80
CA GLN A 70 12.91 -18.38 -6.59
C GLN A 70 13.25 -16.92 -6.92
N ASP A 71 12.26 -16.09 -7.30
CA ASP A 71 12.46 -14.66 -7.58
C ASP A 71 12.85 -13.90 -6.30
N ILE A 72 12.24 -14.25 -5.16
CA ILE A 72 12.59 -13.68 -3.85
C ILE A 72 14.05 -14.00 -3.49
N GLN A 73 14.50 -15.23 -3.76
CA GLN A 73 15.88 -15.64 -3.53
C GLN A 73 16.87 -14.94 -4.46
N GLN A 74 16.54 -14.78 -5.75
CA GLN A 74 17.41 -14.07 -6.70
C GLN A 74 17.56 -12.59 -6.37
N VAL A 75 16.47 -11.90 -5.99
CA VAL A 75 16.53 -10.49 -5.58
C VAL A 75 17.31 -10.32 -4.27
N ARG A 76 17.15 -11.23 -3.30
CA ARG A 76 18.00 -11.21 -2.09
C ARG A 76 19.47 -11.41 -2.43
N ALA A 77 19.80 -12.34 -3.32
CA ALA A 77 21.17 -12.61 -3.72
C ALA A 77 21.81 -11.39 -4.44
N SER A 78 21.08 -10.72 -5.33
CA SER A 78 21.58 -9.54 -6.04
C SER A 78 21.78 -8.32 -5.13
N VAL A 79 20.91 -8.11 -4.14
CA VAL A 79 21.05 -7.02 -3.15
C VAL A 79 22.16 -7.31 -2.12
N THR A 80 22.42 -8.58 -1.80
CA THR A 80 23.52 -8.96 -0.87
C THR A 80 24.89 -8.90 -1.53
N GLN A 81 24.94 -8.83 -2.87
CA GLN A 81 26.18 -8.79 -3.65
C GLN A 81 26.54 -7.38 -4.16
N SER A 82 25.86 -6.34 -3.66
CA SER A 82 26.15 -4.91 -3.93
C SER A 82 26.97 -4.29 -2.81
#